data_AF-A0A1F7BMQ5-F1
#
_entry.id   AF-A0A1F7BMQ5-F1
#
_cell.length_a   1.000
_cell.length_b   1.000
_cell.length_c   1.000
_cell.angle_alpha   90.00
_cell.angle_beta   90.00
_cell.angle_gamma   90.00
#
_symmetry.space_group_name_H-M   'P 1'
#
loop_
_entity.id
_entity.type
_entity.pdbx_description
1 polymer ?
#
loop_
_entity_poly.entity_id
_entity_poly.type
_entity_poly.pdbx_seq_one_letter_code
_entity_poly.pdbx_strand_id
1 'polypeptide(L)'
;MSVFSFHARLSDHPIALYMSGCIFLLLSAFLLLEHVIVVQQVASLQLPVLADIPVLQQQARILEDQIRVAEMQSFLLGNAEEELVRMYVIPNQADYHRILGFFSVLEQWIQEHSSMKDTVSLHIGEPHDIPVPLSDGSTEILSVHPLTVTIETSQEMVDDISHLIQLAGFLSVGDILREKELLKLLIMTEEENPSGIVTMEHFFGADLLEYSQNPHSFEEQIRRSFVSEALLATFAHMLKTSLEPIHLLLAGRAGQLLESSDMWPSRLFVMQSIASRMLPNERIRLHMKLEAYSRS
;
A
#
# COMPACT_ATOMS: atom_id res chain seq x y z
N MET A 1 -16.06 82.87 29.06
CA MET A 1 -17.30 82.62 29.83
C MET A 1 -18.50 83.17 29.05
N SER A 2 -18.80 82.62 27.87
CA SER A 2 -19.84 83.14 26.96
C SER A 2 -20.45 82.11 26.00
N VAL A 3 -20.14 80.81 26.17
CA VAL A 3 -20.72 79.73 25.34
C VAL A 3 -21.95 79.08 26.02
N PHE A 4 -22.05 79.19 27.35
CA PHE A 4 -23.16 78.58 28.11
C PHE A 4 -24.47 79.39 28.11
N SER A 5 -24.45 80.69 27.80
CA SER A 5 -25.66 81.52 27.80
C SER A 5 -26.46 81.49 26.49
N PHE A 6 -25.93 80.87 25.42
CA PHE A 6 -26.63 80.76 24.13
C PHE A 6 -27.53 79.52 24.05
N HIS A 7 -27.22 78.45 24.80
CA HIS A 7 -28.05 77.24 24.84
C HIS A 7 -29.38 77.43 25.58
N ALA A 8 -29.44 78.30 26.59
CA ALA A 8 -30.67 78.52 27.37
C ALA A 8 -31.73 79.38 26.67
N ARG A 9 -31.43 79.99 25.50
CA ARG A 9 -32.40 80.81 24.74
C ARG A 9 -32.98 80.12 23.51
N LEU A 10 -32.44 78.97 23.11
CA LEU A 10 -32.95 78.19 21.98
C LEU A 10 -33.98 77.12 22.41
N SER A 11 -34.13 76.85 23.71
CA SER A 11 -35.05 75.83 24.25
C SER A 11 -36.53 76.22 24.24
N ASP A 12 -36.86 77.50 24.07
CA ASP A 12 -38.24 78.00 24.19
C ASP A 12 -38.97 78.16 22.85
N HIS A 13 -38.31 77.87 21.72
CA HIS A 13 -38.93 77.91 20.41
C HIS A 13 -39.28 76.49 19.92
N PRO A 14 -40.57 76.10 19.89
CA PRO A 14 -40.97 74.74 19.51
C PRO A 14 -40.49 74.38 18.10
N ILE A 15 -40.39 75.36 17.20
CA ILE A 15 -39.91 75.19 15.83
C ILE A 15 -38.44 74.74 15.79
N ALA A 16 -37.58 75.23 16.69
CA ALA A 16 -36.16 74.83 16.72
C ALA A 16 -36.00 73.36 17.17
N LEU A 17 -36.83 72.91 18.12
CA LEU A 17 -36.87 71.52 18.56
C LEU A 17 -37.38 70.59 17.45
N TYR A 18 -38.43 70.98 16.71
CA TYR A 18 -38.91 70.22 15.55
C TYR A 18 -37.85 70.11 14.45
N MET A 19 -37.14 71.19 14.13
CA MET A 19 -36.08 71.19 13.12
C MET A 19 -34.90 70.31 13.55
N SER A 20 -34.50 70.37 14.82
CA SER A 20 -33.46 69.49 15.37
C SER A 20 -33.89 68.02 15.31
N GLY A 21 -35.15 67.73 15.67
CA GLY A 21 -35.72 66.38 15.56
C GLY A 21 -35.71 65.85 14.12
N CYS A 22 -36.12 66.65 13.15
CA CYS A 22 -36.08 66.27 11.73
C CYS A 22 -34.64 66.01 11.23
N ILE A 23 -33.67 66.81 11.67
CA ILE A 23 -32.25 66.60 11.32
C ILE A 23 -31.74 65.28 11.91
N PHE A 24 -32.05 64.98 13.18
CA PHE A 24 -31.69 63.70 13.79
C PHE A 24 -32.37 62.51 13.11
N LEU A 25 -33.62 62.66 12.66
CA LEU A 25 -34.35 61.62 11.95
C LEU A 25 -33.72 61.34 10.57
N LEU A 26 -33.37 62.40 9.83
CA LEU A 26 -32.65 62.27 8.55
C LEU A 26 -31.27 61.65 8.73
N LEU A 27 -30.53 62.05 9.77
CA LEU A 27 -29.22 61.47 10.09
C LEU A 27 -29.35 59.98 10.45
N SER A 28 -30.36 59.62 11.25
CA SER A 28 -30.64 58.23 11.59
C SER A 28 -31.03 57.39 10.37
N ALA A 29 -31.83 57.95 9.46
CA ALA A 29 -32.20 57.27 8.23
C ALA A 29 -31.00 57.06 7.31
N PHE A 30 -30.12 58.06 7.21
CA PHE A 30 -28.88 57.97 6.44
C PHE A 30 -27.93 56.91 7.01
N LEU A 31 -27.72 56.90 8.33
CA LEU A 31 -26.89 55.89 9.01
C LEU A 31 -27.43 54.47 8.84
N LEU A 32 -28.75 54.28 8.89
CA LEU A 32 -29.37 52.98 8.62
C LEU A 32 -29.14 52.52 7.17
N LEU A 33 -29.19 53.44 6.21
CA LEU A 33 -29.01 53.13 4.79
C LEU A 33 -27.56 52.73 4.50
N GLU A 34 -26.59 53.45 5.04
CA GLU A 34 -25.17 53.06 5.04
C GLU A 34 -24.98 51.67 5.66
N HIS A 35 -25.60 51.41 6.81
CA HIS A 35 -25.45 50.13 7.49
C HIS A 35 -26.03 48.96 6.68
N VAL A 36 -27.15 49.16 5.97
CA VAL A 36 -27.72 48.15 5.07
C VAL A 36 -26.79 47.86 3.89
N ILE A 37 -26.16 48.89 3.31
CA ILE A 37 -25.20 48.72 2.21
C ILE A 37 -23.98 47.90 2.68
N VAL A 38 -23.43 48.24 3.84
CA VAL A 38 -22.29 47.49 4.43
C VAL A 38 -22.67 46.05 4.73
N VAL A 39 -23.86 45.80 5.28
CA VAL A 39 -24.34 44.43 5.55
C VAL A 39 -24.54 43.64 4.26
N GLN A 40 -25.07 44.25 3.19
CA GLN A 40 -25.17 43.59 1.89
C GLN A 40 -23.80 43.26 1.29
N GLN A 41 -22.82 44.17 1.39
CA GLN A 41 -21.45 43.92 0.92
C GLN A 41 -20.77 42.79 1.70
N VAL A 42 -20.95 42.76 3.02
CA VAL A 42 -20.42 41.68 3.87
C VAL A 42 -21.11 40.35 3.56
N ALA A 43 -22.44 40.35 3.38
CA ALA A 43 -23.18 39.15 3.01
C ALA A 43 -22.78 38.62 1.63
N SER A 44 -22.52 39.50 0.65
CA SER A 44 -22.05 39.09 -0.68
C SER A 44 -20.60 38.57 -0.67
N LEU A 45 -19.79 38.96 0.31
CA LEU A 45 -18.42 38.47 0.50
C LEU A 45 -18.37 37.16 1.32
N GLN A 46 -19.28 36.94 2.27
CA GLN A 46 -19.26 35.76 3.14
C GLN A 46 -19.92 34.52 2.53
N LEU A 47 -20.94 34.69 1.68
CA LEU A 47 -21.61 33.58 0.99
C LEU A 47 -20.67 32.73 0.11
N PRO A 48 -19.76 33.29 -0.71
CA PRO A 48 -18.82 32.48 -1.48
C PRO A 48 -17.80 31.75 -0.59
N VAL A 49 -17.35 32.37 0.51
CA VAL A 49 -16.40 31.73 1.45
C VAL A 49 -17.04 30.52 2.14
N LEU A 50 -18.33 30.58 2.48
CA LEU A 50 -19.06 29.43 3.02
C LEU A 50 -19.27 28.30 1.99
N ALA A 51 -19.33 28.62 0.70
CA ALA A 51 -19.40 27.63 -0.37
C ALA A 51 -18.06 26.89 -0.55
N ASP A 52 -16.94 27.55 -0.23
CA ASP A 52 -15.60 26.96 -0.32
C ASP A 52 -15.22 26.09 0.89
N ILE A 53 -15.90 26.25 2.04
CA ILE A 53 -15.68 25.42 3.25
C ILE A 53 -15.78 23.91 2.96
N PRO A 54 -16.85 23.38 2.33
CA PRO A 54 -16.93 21.94 2.04
C PRO A 54 -15.83 21.47 1.07
N VAL A 55 -15.42 22.31 0.12
CA VAL A 55 -14.31 21.99 -0.81
C VAL A 55 -12.99 21.92 -0.05
N LEU A 56 -12.73 22.87 0.85
CA LEU A 56 -11.55 22.88 1.71
C LEU A 56 -11.56 21.72 2.73
N GLN A 57 -12.72 21.34 3.26
CA GLN A 57 -12.86 20.16 4.11
C GLN A 57 -12.61 18.86 3.34
N GLN A 58 -13.07 18.78 2.09
CA GLN A 58 -12.78 17.66 1.21
C GLN A 58 -11.29 17.59 0.88
N GLN A 59 -10.66 18.72 0.54
CA GLN A 59 -9.22 18.80 0.32
C GLN A 59 -8.41 18.47 1.57
N ALA A 60 -8.85 18.89 2.76
CA ALA A 60 -8.20 18.55 4.02
C ALA A 60 -8.29 17.05 4.33
N ARG A 61 -9.45 16.41 4.10
CA ARG A 61 -9.59 14.96 4.22
C ARG A 61 -8.72 14.21 3.22
N ILE A 62 -8.70 14.66 1.97
CA ILE A 62 -7.82 14.08 0.94
C ILE A 62 -6.35 14.25 1.34
N LEU A 63 -5.94 15.41 1.87
CA LEU A 63 -4.58 15.59 2.38
C LEU A 63 -4.28 14.71 3.60
N GLU A 64 -5.23 14.52 4.50
CA GLU A 64 -5.09 13.65 5.67
C GLU A 64 -4.96 12.18 5.25
N ASP A 65 -5.74 11.74 4.27
CA ASP A 65 -5.64 10.41 3.67
C ASP A 65 -4.33 10.27 2.88
N GLN A 66 -3.88 11.29 2.14
CA GLN A 66 -2.57 11.31 1.46
C GLN A 66 -1.40 11.29 2.45
N ILE A 67 -1.52 11.96 3.59
CA ILE A 67 -0.52 11.90 4.66
C ILE A 67 -0.54 10.51 5.29
N ARG A 68 -1.70 9.91 5.55
CA ARG A 68 -1.79 8.55 6.08
C ARG A 68 -1.23 7.51 5.10
N VAL A 69 -1.51 7.67 3.80
CA VAL A 69 -0.95 6.84 2.74
C VAL A 69 0.54 7.09 2.59
N ALA A 70 1.02 8.33 2.70
CA ALA A 70 2.45 8.65 2.67
C ALA A 70 3.18 8.18 3.93
N GLU A 71 2.52 8.18 5.10
CA GLU A 71 3.01 7.59 6.34
C GLU A 71 3.08 6.08 6.22
N MET A 72 2.03 5.44 5.67
CA MET A 72 2.01 4.01 5.36
C MET A 72 3.03 3.63 4.27
N GLN A 73 3.23 4.47 3.27
CA GLN A 73 4.30 4.33 2.27
C GLN A 73 5.67 4.58 2.88
N SER A 74 5.84 5.52 3.82
CA SER A 74 7.10 5.73 4.54
C SER A 74 7.40 4.59 5.51
N PHE A 75 6.36 3.93 6.02
CA PHE A 75 6.41 2.70 6.79
C PHE A 75 6.81 1.50 5.91
N LEU A 76 6.47 1.53 4.62
CA LEU A 76 6.91 0.54 3.62
C LEU A 76 8.29 0.86 3.00
N LEU A 77 8.68 2.13 2.94
CA LEU A 77 9.93 2.59 2.32
C LEU A 77 11.09 2.78 3.32
N GLY A 78 10.79 2.71 4.62
CA GLY A 78 11.74 2.91 5.72
C GLY A 78 12.40 1.61 6.14
N ASN A 79 13.53 1.27 5.52
CA ASN A 79 14.42 0.14 5.81
C ASN A 79 13.81 -1.25 5.56
N ALA A 80 14.32 -1.93 4.52
CA ALA A 80 14.03 -3.35 4.25
C ALA A 80 14.21 -4.23 5.51
N GLU A 81 15.14 -3.88 6.40
CA GLU A 81 15.37 -4.59 7.66
C GLU A 81 14.25 -4.38 8.71
N GLU A 82 13.67 -3.18 8.81
CA GLU A 82 12.53 -2.91 9.70
C GLU A 82 11.22 -3.48 9.13
N GLU A 83 11.08 -3.43 7.80
CA GLU A 83 10.04 -4.12 7.06
C GLU A 83 10.10 -5.63 7.30
N LEU A 84 11.29 -6.24 7.28
CA LEU A 84 11.49 -7.65 7.61
C LEU A 84 11.06 -7.96 9.05
N VAL A 85 11.42 -7.14 10.04
CA VAL A 85 10.99 -7.32 11.45
C VAL A 85 9.47 -7.26 11.60
N ARG A 86 8.80 -6.38 10.86
CA ARG A 86 7.37 -6.10 11.03
C ARG A 86 6.48 -7.00 10.17
N MET A 87 6.92 -7.34 8.96
CA MET A 87 6.17 -8.18 8.02
C MET A 87 6.44 -9.66 8.21
N TYR A 88 7.64 -10.08 8.64
CA TYR A 88 7.90 -11.48 8.94
C TYR A 88 7.61 -11.70 10.42
N VAL A 89 6.81 -12.73 10.75
CA VAL A 89 6.79 -13.25 12.12
C VAL A 89 8.12 -13.95 12.31
N ILE A 90 9.16 -13.18 12.63
CA ILE A 90 10.52 -13.68 12.72
C ILE A 90 10.59 -14.57 13.98
N PRO A 91 10.82 -15.89 13.83
CA PRO A 91 10.88 -16.78 14.97
C PRO A 91 12.13 -16.49 15.81
N ASN A 92 12.07 -16.80 17.12
CA ASN A 92 13.20 -16.68 18.05
C ASN A 92 14.37 -17.63 17.72
N GLN A 93 14.17 -18.56 16.78
CA GLN A 93 15.19 -19.44 16.25
C GLN A 93 14.88 -19.65 14.77
N ALA A 94 15.90 -19.61 13.91
CA ALA A 94 15.73 -19.96 12.51
C ALA A 94 15.11 -21.37 12.40
N ASP A 95 13.95 -21.46 11.75
CA ASP A 95 13.25 -22.74 11.54
C ASP A 95 13.93 -23.53 10.41
N TYR A 96 15.13 -24.02 10.72
CA TYR A 96 15.93 -24.81 9.79
C TYR A 96 15.17 -26.06 9.31
N HIS A 97 14.27 -26.60 10.14
CA HIS A 97 13.45 -27.73 9.75
C HIS A 97 12.50 -27.36 8.61
N ARG A 98 11.85 -26.20 8.67
CA ARG A 98 11.04 -25.70 7.54
C ARG A 98 11.88 -25.33 6.33
N ILE A 99 13.06 -24.71 6.50
CA ILE A 99 13.96 -24.41 5.37
C ILE A 99 14.39 -25.71 4.66
N LEU A 100 14.86 -26.69 5.41
CA LEU A 100 15.23 -28.00 4.87
C LEU A 100 14.02 -28.73 4.26
N GLY A 101 12.86 -28.62 4.90
CA GLY A 101 11.59 -29.14 4.41
C GLY A 101 11.23 -28.55 3.03
N PHE A 102 11.29 -27.24 2.88
CA PHE A 102 11.07 -26.56 1.61
C PHE A 102 12.01 -27.08 0.51
N PHE A 103 13.32 -27.15 0.79
CA PHE A 103 14.29 -27.65 -0.19
C PHE A 103 14.13 -29.14 -0.50
N SER A 104 13.65 -29.94 0.46
CA SER A 104 13.31 -31.34 0.22
C SER A 104 12.08 -31.51 -0.69
N VAL A 105 11.08 -30.64 -0.54
CA VAL A 105 9.91 -30.58 -1.43
C VAL A 105 10.32 -30.13 -2.82
N LEU A 106 11.20 -29.11 -2.90
CA LEU A 106 11.77 -28.64 -4.17
C LEU A 106 12.56 -29.76 -4.87
N GLU A 107 13.42 -30.47 -4.14
CA GLU A 107 14.18 -31.60 -4.68
C GLU A 107 13.24 -32.70 -5.19
N GLN A 108 12.22 -33.07 -4.42
CA GLN A 108 11.21 -34.04 -4.85
C GLN A 108 10.50 -33.58 -6.13
N TRP A 109 10.05 -32.33 -6.18
CA TRP A 109 9.36 -31.79 -7.35
C TRP A 109 10.24 -31.80 -8.61
N ILE A 110 11.52 -31.42 -8.48
CA ILE A 110 12.50 -31.47 -9.57
C ILE A 110 12.72 -32.92 -10.03
N GLN A 111 12.89 -33.86 -9.10
CA GLN A 111 13.08 -35.28 -9.42
C GLN A 111 11.85 -35.90 -10.10
N GLU A 112 10.63 -35.46 -9.78
CA GLU A 112 9.40 -35.92 -10.43
C GLU A 112 9.28 -35.42 -11.89
N HIS A 113 9.84 -34.24 -12.21
CA HIS A 113 9.77 -33.63 -13.55
C HIS A 113 10.98 -33.94 -14.43
N SER A 114 12.10 -34.32 -13.84
CA SER A 114 13.36 -34.60 -14.52
C SER A 114 13.66 -36.10 -14.54
N SER A 115 13.86 -36.65 -15.74
CA SER A 115 14.31 -38.04 -15.91
C SER A 115 15.79 -38.24 -15.51
N MET A 116 16.52 -37.15 -15.22
CA MET A 116 17.95 -37.18 -14.92
C MET A 116 18.24 -36.97 -13.43
N LYS A 117 19.44 -37.38 -13.00
CA LYS A 117 19.94 -37.11 -11.63
C LYS A 117 20.21 -35.62 -11.47
N ASP A 118 19.17 -34.87 -11.17
CA ASP A 118 19.28 -33.50 -10.71
C ASP A 118 19.79 -33.49 -9.27
N THR A 119 20.56 -32.46 -8.95
CA THR A 119 21.23 -32.35 -7.65
C THR A 119 20.92 -30.99 -7.07
N VAL A 120 20.37 -31.00 -5.86
CA VAL A 120 20.15 -29.81 -5.04
C VAL A 120 21.16 -29.88 -3.90
N SER A 121 21.99 -28.84 -3.78
CA SER A 121 22.96 -28.69 -2.69
C SER A 121 22.65 -27.41 -1.94
N LEU A 122 22.30 -27.54 -0.66
CA LEU A 122 22.09 -26.43 0.27
C LEU A 122 23.30 -26.31 1.19
N HIS A 123 23.89 -25.12 1.26
CA HIS A 123 24.91 -24.77 2.24
C HIS A 123 24.42 -23.61 3.10
N ILE A 124 24.44 -23.80 4.41
CA ILE A 124 24.07 -22.78 5.39
C ILE A 124 25.38 -22.22 5.95
N GLY A 125 25.61 -20.94 5.74
CA GLY A 125 26.79 -20.24 6.25
C GLY A 125 26.65 -19.85 7.72
N GLU A 126 27.71 -19.27 8.28
CA GLU A 126 27.70 -18.82 9.68
C GLU A 126 26.76 -17.61 9.87
N PRO A 127 25.94 -17.61 10.94
CA PRO A 127 25.07 -16.48 11.24
C PRO A 127 25.86 -15.22 11.59
N HIS A 128 25.28 -14.07 11.25
CA HIS A 128 25.76 -12.78 11.71
C HIS A 128 24.60 -11.90 12.15
N ASP A 129 24.83 -11.11 13.20
CA ASP A 129 23.82 -10.26 13.80
C ASP A 129 23.82 -8.86 13.17
N ILE A 130 22.63 -8.37 12.82
CA ILE A 130 22.41 -7.02 12.29
C ILE A 130 21.49 -6.26 13.25
N PRO A 131 21.93 -5.10 13.80
CA PRO A 131 21.08 -4.25 14.62
C PRO A 131 20.14 -3.44 13.73
N VAL A 132 18.84 -3.63 13.92
CA VAL A 132 17.79 -2.94 13.16
C VAL A 132 17.16 -1.85 14.02
N PRO A 133 17.32 -0.57 13.68
CA PRO A 133 16.64 0.51 14.36
C PRO A 133 15.14 0.48 14.01
N LEU A 134 14.28 0.49 15.04
CA LEU A 134 12.84 0.57 14.89
C LEU A 134 12.36 2.02 15.03
N SER A 135 11.23 2.33 14.39
CA SER A 135 10.61 3.66 14.39
C SER A 135 10.23 4.18 15.79
N ASP A 136 10.10 3.30 16.78
CA ASP A 136 9.84 3.66 18.18
C ASP A 136 11.12 4.08 18.95
N GLY A 137 12.27 4.04 18.28
CA GLY A 137 13.58 4.34 18.83
C GLY A 137 14.26 3.15 19.51
N SER A 138 13.63 1.96 19.51
CA SER A 138 14.26 0.73 19.98
C SER A 138 15.15 0.09 18.90
N THR A 139 15.97 -0.88 19.27
CA THR A 139 16.83 -1.62 18.34
C THR A 139 16.59 -3.10 18.58
N GLU A 140 16.14 -3.81 17.54
CA GLU A 140 16.08 -5.26 17.55
C GLU A 140 17.33 -5.84 16.90
N ILE A 141 17.81 -6.98 17.40
CA ILE A 141 18.94 -7.70 16.82
C ILE A 141 18.39 -8.84 15.98
N LEU A 142 18.68 -8.79 14.68
CA LEU A 142 18.36 -9.87 13.75
C LEU A 142 19.57 -10.76 13.53
N SER A 143 19.42 -12.07 13.75
CA SER A 143 20.39 -13.07 13.29
C SER A 143 20.09 -13.44 11.85
N VAL A 144 21.03 -13.14 10.95
CA VAL A 144 20.95 -13.41 9.51
C VAL A 144 21.74 -14.67 9.18
N HIS A 145 21.06 -15.64 8.56
CA HIS A 145 21.62 -16.91 8.14
C HIS A 145 21.76 -16.93 6.61
N PRO A 146 22.98 -16.78 6.06
CA PRO A 146 23.19 -16.84 4.63
C PRO A 146 23.03 -18.27 4.12
N LEU A 147 22.16 -18.47 3.13
CA LEU A 147 21.90 -19.74 2.46
C LEU A 147 22.45 -19.68 1.05
N THR A 148 23.26 -20.66 0.68
CA THR A 148 23.75 -20.84 -0.68
C THR A 148 23.16 -22.12 -1.26
N VAL A 149 22.36 -21.98 -2.30
CA VAL A 149 21.69 -23.09 -2.96
C VAL A 149 22.28 -23.26 -4.35
N THR A 150 22.68 -24.47 -4.68
CA THR A 150 23.12 -24.84 -6.03
C THR A 150 22.22 -25.94 -6.57
N ILE A 151 21.58 -25.68 -7.71
CA ILE A 151 20.67 -26.62 -8.37
C ILE A 151 21.18 -26.90 -9.78
N GLU A 152 21.31 -28.16 -10.14
CA GLU A 152 21.57 -28.58 -11.52
C GLU A 152 20.31 -29.18 -12.13
N THR A 153 19.82 -28.58 -13.21
CA THR A 153 18.58 -28.99 -13.86
C THR A 153 18.61 -28.76 -15.37
N SER A 154 17.52 -29.09 -16.07
CA SER A 154 17.31 -28.79 -17.49
C SER A 154 17.01 -27.31 -17.71
N GLN A 155 17.19 -26.84 -18.94
CA GLN A 155 16.88 -25.45 -19.29
C GLN A 155 15.40 -25.10 -19.10
N GLU A 156 14.49 -26.04 -19.36
CA GLU A 156 13.04 -25.84 -19.24
C GLU A 156 12.61 -25.57 -17.79
N MET A 157 13.28 -26.19 -16.81
CA MET A 157 12.94 -26.07 -15.39
C MET A 157 13.52 -24.82 -14.71
N VAL A 158 14.43 -24.10 -15.37
CA VAL A 158 15.13 -22.96 -14.75
C VAL A 158 14.16 -21.85 -14.35
N ASP A 159 13.24 -21.51 -15.25
CA ASP A 159 12.30 -20.41 -15.02
C ASP A 159 11.33 -20.79 -13.90
N ASP A 160 10.83 -22.02 -13.90
CA ASP A 160 9.89 -22.50 -12.89
C ASP A 160 10.53 -22.59 -11.49
N ILE A 161 11.76 -23.09 -11.39
CA ILE A 161 12.53 -23.12 -10.12
C ILE A 161 12.78 -21.70 -9.62
N SER A 162 13.16 -20.79 -10.53
CA SER A 162 13.44 -19.40 -10.18
C SER A 162 12.18 -18.71 -9.66
N HIS A 163 11.04 -18.91 -10.33
CA HIS A 163 9.74 -18.41 -9.87
C HIS A 163 9.36 -19.02 -8.52
N LEU A 164 9.47 -20.34 -8.34
CA LEU A 164 9.11 -21.00 -7.08
C LEU A 164 9.92 -20.46 -5.88
N ILE A 165 11.22 -20.20 -6.08
CA ILE A 165 12.10 -19.67 -5.04
C ILE A 165 11.81 -18.20 -4.76
N GLN A 166 11.45 -17.41 -5.78
CA GLN A 166 10.96 -16.04 -5.59
C GLN A 166 9.65 -16.03 -4.80
N LEU A 167 8.75 -16.96 -5.08
CA LEU A 167 7.46 -17.11 -4.41
C LEU A 167 7.57 -17.47 -2.93
N ALA A 168 8.66 -18.11 -2.52
CA ALA A 168 8.92 -18.45 -1.11
C ALA A 168 9.23 -17.24 -0.20
N GLY A 169 9.10 -16.02 -0.72
CA GLY A 169 9.10 -14.78 0.05
C GLY A 169 7.77 -14.01 -0.03
N PHE A 170 6.79 -14.47 -0.81
CA PHE A 170 5.54 -13.78 -1.07
C PHE A 170 4.34 -14.54 -0.47
N LEU A 171 3.34 -13.80 -0.03
CA LEU A 171 2.23 -14.34 0.76
C LEU A 171 0.90 -14.03 0.13
N SER A 172 0.80 -12.78 -0.29
CA SER A 172 -0.40 -12.21 -0.83
C SER A 172 -0.26 -12.03 -2.33
N VAL A 173 -1.40 -11.97 -3.01
CA VAL A 173 -1.45 -11.58 -4.42
C VAL A 173 -0.78 -10.21 -4.63
N GLY A 174 -0.95 -9.28 -3.67
CA GLY A 174 -0.38 -7.94 -3.71
C GLY A 174 1.15 -7.91 -3.73
N ASP A 175 1.81 -8.84 -3.04
CA ASP A 175 3.28 -8.83 -2.88
C ASP A 175 4.01 -9.11 -4.20
N ILE A 176 3.37 -9.84 -5.10
CA ILE A 176 3.91 -10.18 -6.43
C ILE A 176 3.77 -9.02 -7.41
N LEU A 177 2.76 -8.18 -7.20
CA LEU A 177 2.42 -7.14 -8.15
C LEU A 177 3.47 -6.03 -8.11
N ARG A 178 3.80 -5.49 -9.28
CA ARG A 178 4.69 -4.35 -9.34
C ARG A 178 3.99 -3.15 -8.72
N GLU A 179 4.72 -2.39 -7.91
CA GLU A 179 4.20 -1.20 -7.23
C GLU A 179 3.46 -0.25 -8.18
N LYS A 180 4.00 -0.02 -9.38
CA LYS A 180 3.38 0.85 -10.39
C LYS A 180 2.03 0.32 -10.89
N GLU A 181 1.87 -0.99 -11.00
CA GLU A 181 0.63 -1.64 -11.45
C GLU A 181 -0.42 -1.58 -10.35
N LEU A 182 0.00 -1.86 -9.11
CA LEU A 182 -0.85 -1.78 -7.92
C LEU A 182 -1.35 -0.35 -7.69
N LEU A 183 -0.45 0.65 -7.68
CA LEU A 183 -0.83 2.06 -7.54
C LEU A 183 -1.76 2.53 -8.64
N LYS A 184 -1.52 2.09 -9.89
CA LYS A 184 -2.40 2.44 -11.01
C LYS A 184 -3.81 1.89 -10.79
N LEU A 185 -3.96 0.64 -10.34
CA LEU A 185 -5.27 0.06 -10.05
C LEU A 185 -5.96 0.74 -8.88
N LEU A 186 -5.23 1.11 -7.83
CA LEU A 186 -5.79 1.85 -6.69
C LEU A 186 -6.28 3.23 -7.10
N ILE A 187 -5.47 4.01 -7.83
CA ILE A 187 -5.87 5.34 -8.32
C ILE A 187 -7.10 5.24 -9.22
N MET A 188 -7.11 4.31 -10.17
CA MET A 188 -8.29 4.10 -11.03
C MET A 188 -9.52 3.67 -10.22
N THR A 189 -9.33 2.84 -9.19
CA THR A 189 -10.41 2.44 -8.29
C THR A 189 -10.96 3.63 -7.51
N GLU A 190 -10.10 4.49 -6.97
CA GLU A 190 -10.51 5.69 -6.23
C GLU A 190 -11.23 6.70 -7.12
N GLU A 191 -10.75 6.91 -8.36
CA GLU A 191 -11.35 7.85 -9.31
C GLU A 191 -12.73 7.38 -9.80
N GLU A 192 -12.90 6.08 -10.07
CA GLU A 192 -14.11 5.55 -10.71
C GLU A 192 -15.14 4.99 -9.71
N ASN A 193 -14.70 4.29 -8.66
CA ASN A 193 -15.57 3.69 -7.64
C ASN A 193 -14.85 3.58 -6.28
N PRO A 194 -14.86 4.64 -5.45
CA PRO A 194 -14.22 4.64 -4.13
C PRO A 194 -14.68 3.48 -3.23
N SER A 195 -15.91 3.00 -3.40
CA SER A 195 -16.45 1.90 -2.59
C SER A 195 -15.81 0.55 -2.95
N GLY A 196 -15.20 0.44 -4.13
CA GLY A 196 -14.52 -0.76 -4.63
C GLY A 196 -13.13 -0.97 -4.02
N ILE A 197 -12.58 0.01 -3.30
CA ILE A 197 -11.23 -0.06 -2.72
C ILE A 197 -11.08 -1.26 -1.79
N VAL A 198 -12.09 -1.52 -0.95
CA VAL A 198 -12.09 -2.65 -0.01
C VAL A 198 -12.05 -3.99 -0.74
N THR A 199 -12.77 -4.12 -1.86
CA THR A 199 -12.71 -5.35 -2.67
C THR A 199 -11.31 -5.54 -3.27
N MET A 200 -10.69 -4.46 -3.72
CA MET A 200 -9.34 -4.50 -4.28
C MET A 200 -8.29 -4.85 -3.22
N GLU A 201 -8.40 -4.27 -2.02
CA GLU A 201 -7.56 -4.61 -0.87
C GLU A 201 -7.74 -6.08 -0.45
N HIS A 202 -8.98 -6.58 -0.42
CA HIS A 202 -9.24 -7.99 -0.14
C HIS A 202 -8.61 -8.91 -1.19
N PHE A 203 -8.66 -8.53 -2.47
CA PHE A 203 -8.01 -9.28 -3.54
C PHE A 203 -6.48 -9.27 -3.38
N PHE A 204 -5.88 -8.12 -3.11
CA PHE A 204 -4.44 -8.01 -2.89
C PHE A 204 -3.99 -8.76 -1.64
N GLY A 205 -4.80 -8.76 -0.58
CA GLY A 205 -4.53 -9.49 0.66
C GLY A 205 -4.84 -10.99 0.61
N ALA A 206 -5.39 -11.51 -0.49
CA ALA A 206 -5.69 -12.94 -0.63
C ALA A 206 -4.42 -13.78 -0.61
N ASP A 207 -4.45 -14.94 0.06
CA ASP A 207 -3.34 -15.88 0.04
C ASP A 207 -3.08 -16.35 -1.39
N LEU A 208 -1.81 -16.32 -1.80
CA LEU A 208 -1.44 -16.59 -3.17
C LEU A 208 -1.69 -18.05 -3.58
N LEU A 209 -1.49 -19.02 -2.69
CA LEU A 209 -1.75 -20.42 -2.98
C LEU A 209 -3.25 -20.66 -3.10
N GLU A 210 -4.05 -20.10 -2.18
CA GLU A 210 -5.51 -20.17 -2.23
C GLU A 210 -6.05 -19.54 -3.53
N TYR A 211 -5.54 -18.37 -3.90
CA TYR A 211 -5.84 -17.72 -5.17
C TYR A 211 -5.45 -18.61 -6.35
N SER A 212 -4.25 -19.19 -6.33
CA SER A 212 -3.76 -20.03 -7.42
C SER A 212 -4.60 -21.30 -7.60
N GLN A 213 -5.17 -21.85 -6.53
CA GLN A 213 -6.03 -23.03 -6.61
C GLN A 213 -7.45 -22.69 -7.11
N ASN A 214 -7.97 -21.50 -6.82
CA ASN A 214 -9.32 -21.10 -7.19
C ASN A 214 -9.42 -19.62 -7.64
N PRO A 215 -8.75 -19.24 -8.75
CA PRO A 215 -8.64 -17.83 -9.16
C PRO A 215 -9.99 -17.23 -9.56
N HIS A 216 -10.89 -18.06 -10.12
CA HIS A 216 -12.19 -17.62 -10.60
C HIS A 216 -13.03 -16.93 -9.52
N SER A 217 -12.99 -17.44 -8.28
CA SER A 217 -13.77 -16.89 -7.17
C SER A 217 -13.37 -15.46 -6.82
N PHE A 218 -12.06 -15.20 -6.75
CA PHE A 218 -11.47 -13.89 -6.45
C PHE A 218 -11.66 -12.91 -7.61
N GLU A 219 -11.39 -13.36 -8.84
CA GLU A 219 -11.52 -12.53 -10.03
C GLU A 219 -12.97 -12.11 -10.31
N GLU A 220 -13.94 -13.00 -10.12
CA GLU A 220 -15.36 -12.68 -10.28
C GLU A 220 -15.83 -11.65 -9.26
N GLN A 221 -15.31 -11.69 -8.04
CA GLN A 221 -15.64 -10.70 -7.02
C GLN A 221 -15.20 -9.29 -7.45
N ILE A 222 -14.02 -9.17 -8.06
CA ILE A 222 -13.55 -7.91 -8.66
C ILE A 222 -14.44 -7.53 -9.85
N ARG A 223 -14.67 -8.45 -10.80
CA ARG A 223 -15.51 -8.17 -11.99
C ARG A 223 -16.93 -7.72 -11.66
N ARG A 224 -17.51 -8.21 -10.56
CA ARG A 224 -18.85 -7.79 -10.10
C ARG A 224 -18.85 -6.42 -9.40
N SER A 225 -17.72 -6.05 -8.80
CA SER A 225 -17.58 -4.80 -8.05
C SER A 225 -17.25 -3.59 -8.95
N PHE A 226 -16.77 -3.83 -10.17
CA PHE A 226 -16.35 -2.80 -11.10
C PHE A 226 -17.08 -2.91 -12.45
N VAL A 227 -17.56 -1.78 -12.95
CA VAL A 227 -18.27 -1.69 -14.25
C VAL A 227 -17.38 -1.08 -15.34
N SER A 228 -16.27 -0.44 -14.98
CA SER A 228 -15.38 0.23 -15.93
C SER A 228 -14.60 -0.77 -16.78
N GLU A 229 -14.76 -0.67 -18.10
CA GLU A 229 -14.02 -1.48 -19.06
C GLU A 229 -12.51 -1.20 -19.00
N ALA A 230 -12.10 0.04 -18.71
CA ALA A 230 -10.70 0.43 -18.65
C ALA A 230 -9.98 -0.18 -17.44
N LEU A 231 -10.64 -0.16 -16.28
CA LEU A 231 -10.14 -0.79 -15.06
C LEU A 231 -10.07 -2.32 -15.24
N LEU A 232 -11.14 -2.93 -15.75
CA LEU A 232 -11.19 -4.38 -15.99
C LEU A 232 -10.14 -4.83 -17.02
N ALA A 233 -9.86 -4.03 -18.05
CA ALA A 233 -8.80 -4.32 -19.00
C ALA A 233 -7.40 -4.22 -18.36
N THR A 234 -7.17 -3.23 -17.50
CA THR A 234 -5.91 -3.09 -16.75
C THR A 234 -5.72 -4.24 -15.77
N PHE A 235 -6.77 -4.62 -15.05
CA PHE A 235 -6.80 -5.78 -14.16
C PHE A 235 -6.49 -7.08 -14.93
N ALA A 236 -7.20 -7.35 -16.03
CA ALA A 236 -6.95 -8.54 -16.84
C ALA A 236 -5.53 -8.60 -17.42
N HIS A 237 -4.96 -7.45 -17.80
CA HIS A 237 -3.57 -7.38 -18.24
C HIS A 237 -2.61 -7.77 -17.12
N MET A 238 -2.79 -7.21 -15.92
CA MET A 238 -2.00 -7.52 -14.73
C MET A 238 -2.09 -9.01 -14.35
N LEU A 239 -3.30 -9.59 -14.36
CA LEU A 239 -3.49 -11.02 -14.11
C LEU A 239 -2.63 -11.86 -15.07
N LYS A 240 -2.67 -11.52 -16.36
CA LYS A 240 -1.95 -12.23 -17.42
C LYS A 240 -0.42 -12.11 -17.29
N THR A 241 0.08 -10.92 -16.98
CA THR A 241 1.53 -10.68 -16.97
C THR A 241 2.20 -11.17 -15.70
N SER A 242 1.53 -11.04 -14.56
CA SER A 242 2.15 -11.19 -13.25
C SER A 242 1.67 -12.47 -12.55
N LEU A 243 0.38 -12.81 -12.65
CA LEU A 243 -0.21 -13.91 -11.87
C LEU A 243 -0.40 -15.21 -12.64
N GLU A 244 -0.58 -15.18 -13.97
CA GLU A 244 -0.77 -16.40 -14.78
C GLU A 244 0.41 -17.39 -14.67
N PRO A 245 1.70 -16.98 -14.77
CA PRO A 245 2.82 -17.91 -14.62
C PRO A 245 2.86 -18.58 -13.24
N ILE A 246 2.51 -17.82 -12.20
CA ILE A 246 2.50 -18.25 -10.80
C ILE A 246 1.34 -19.20 -10.54
N HIS A 247 0.16 -18.88 -11.09
CA HIS A 247 -1.02 -19.73 -11.04
C HIS A 247 -0.72 -21.10 -11.67
N LEU A 248 -0.10 -21.15 -12.85
CA LEU A 248 0.23 -22.42 -13.51
C LEU A 248 1.18 -23.28 -12.66
N LEU A 249 2.14 -22.65 -11.98
CA LEU A 249 3.10 -23.32 -11.11
C LEU A 249 2.46 -23.84 -9.82
N LEU A 250 1.72 -22.97 -9.10
CA LEU A 250 1.15 -23.26 -7.79
C LEU A 250 -0.15 -24.08 -7.86
N ALA A 251 -0.96 -23.95 -8.92
CA ALA A 251 -2.10 -24.85 -9.14
C ALA A 251 -1.64 -26.27 -9.53
N GLY A 252 -0.39 -26.41 -9.97
CA GLY A 252 0.22 -27.67 -10.36
C GLY A 252 0.73 -28.52 -9.19
N ARG A 253 1.61 -29.45 -9.53
CA ARG A 253 2.20 -30.40 -8.57
C ARG A 253 3.03 -29.71 -7.49
N ALA A 254 3.70 -28.61 -7.82
CA ALA A 254 4.53 -27.86 -6.87
C ALA A 254 3.72 -27.34 -5.69
N GLY A 255 2.59 -26.65 -5.95
CA GLY A 255 1.74 -26.14 -4.87
C GLY A 255 1.08 -27.24 -4.06
N GLN A 256 0.67 -28.35 -4.69
CA GLN A 256 0.16 -29.53 -3.96
C GLN A 256 1.18 -30.11 -2.98
N LEU A 257 2.46 -30.20 -3.38
CA LEU A 257 3.52 -30.69 -2.51
C LEU A 257 3.83 -29.72 -1.37
N LEU A 258 3.80 -28.41 -1.64
CA LEU A 258 3.97 -27.38 -0.62
C LEU A 258 2.84 -27.42 0.42
N GLU A 259 1.59 -27.54 -0.04
CA GLU A 259 0.40 -27.63 0.83
C GLU A 259 0.41 -28.91 1.66
N SER A 260 0.61 -30.07 1.02
CA SER A 260 0.57 -31.37 1.68
C SER A 260 1.67 -31.55 2.73
N SER A 261 2.76 -30.80 2.59
CA SER A 261 3.91 -30.86 3.49
C SER A 261 3.89 -29.76 4.55
N ASP A 262 2.83 -28.94 4.62
CA ASP A 262 2.71 -27.79 5.55
C ASP A 262 3.88 -26.79 5.44
N MET A 263 4.40 -26.65 4.21
CA MET A 263 5.52 -25.76 3.87
C MET A 263 5.03 -24.43 3.28
N TRP A 264 3.73 -24.30 3.03
CA TRP A 264 3.07 -23.05 2.67
C TRP A 264 2.39 -22.40 3.89
N PRO A 265 2.45 -21.07 4.05
CA PRO A 265 3.29 -20.13 3.31
C PRO A 265 4.75 -20.27 3.73
N SER A 266 5.65 -20.27 2.73
CA SER A 266 7.07 -20.19 3.02
C SER A 266 7.42 -18.71 3.16
N ARG A 267 7.67 -18.24 4.40
CA ARG A 267 8.35 -16.96 4.68
C ARG A 267 9.75 -17.27 5.20
N LEU A 268 10.46 -18.12 4.48
CA LEU A 268 11.61 -18.81 5.02
C LEU A 268 12.91 -18.08 4.73
N PHE A 269 12.96 -17.35 3.62
CA PHE A 269 14.16 -16.66 3.16
C PHE A 269 13.82 -15.58 2.14
N VAL A 270 14.72 -14.61 2.00
CA VAL A 270 14.71 -13.58 0.96
C VAL A 270 15.79 -13.91 -0.07
N MET A 271 15.45 -13.85 -1.35
CA MET A 271 16.43 -14.07 -2.42
C MET A 271 17.25 -12.81 -2.70
N GLN A 272 18.57 -12.90 -2.55
CA GLN A 272 19.50 -11.81 -2.81
C GLN A 272 20.01 -11.80 -4.25
N SER A 273 20.35 -12.97 -4.80
CA SER A 273 20.85 -13.08 -6.17
C SER A 273 20.65 -14.47 -6.74
N ILE A 274 20.41 -14.53 -8.05
CA ILE A 274 20.41 -15.76 -8.84
C ILE A 274 21.39 -15.62 -10.00
N ALA A 275 22.23 -16.63 -10.18
CA ALA A 275 23.16 -16.73 -11.31
C ALA A 275 22.98 -18.09 -11.97
N SER A 276 22.84 -18.10 -13.29
CA SER A 276 22.78 -19.34 -14.07
C SER A 276 24.08 -19.54 -14.85
N ARG A 277 24.52 -20.79 -14.95
CA ARG A 277 25.65 -21.19 -15.78
C ARG A 277 25.30 -22.42 -16.58
N MET A 278 25.47 -22.34 -17.89
CA MET A 278 25.31 -23.49 -18.77
C MET A 278 26.46 -24.49 -18.56
N LEU A 279 26.11 -25.74 -18.38
CA LEU A 279 27.00 -26.90 -18.26
C LEU A 279 27.02 -27.68 -19.59
N PRO A 280 27.99 -28.60 -19.77
CA PRO A 280 27.94 -29.56 -20.87
C PRO A 280 26.63 -30.39 -20.82
N ASN A 281 26.13 -30.79 -21.99
CA ASN A 281 24.88 -31.56 -22.17
C ASN A 281 23.58 -30.77 -21.89
N GLU A 282 23.53 -29.48 -22.23
CA GLU A 282 22.32 -28.64 -22.13
C GLU A 282 21.76 -28.50 -20.69
N ARG A 283 22.59 -28.80 -19.68
CA ARG A 283 22.23 -28.60 -18.28
C ARG A 283 22.51 -27.17 -17.85
N ILE A 284 21.74 -26.69 -16.89
CA ILE A 284 21.96 -25.39 -16.27
C ILE A 284 22.21 -25.59 -14.78
N ARG A 285 23.27 -24.95 -14.28
CA ARG A 285 23.53 -24.81 -12.86
C ARG A 285 23.04 -23.45 -12.40
N LEU A 286 22.05 -23.45 -11.52
CA LEU A 286 21.57 -22.28 -10.79
C LEU A 286 22.35 -22.17 -9.49
N HIS A 287 22.89 -20.99 -9.24
CA HIS A 287 23.54 -20.64 -7.98
C HIS A 287 22.79 -19.46 -7.38
N MET A 288 22.21 -19.69 -6.21
CA MET A 288 21.33 -18.75 -5.54
C MET A 288 21.87 -18.43 -4.16
N LYS A 289 21.79 -17.14 -3.81
CA LYS A 289 22.08 -16.64 -2.48
C LYS A 289 20.78 -16.15 -1.86
N LEU A 290 20.45 -16.70 -0.71
CA LEU A 290 19.25 -16.39 0.05
C LEU A 290 19.65 -16.03 1.48
N GLU A 291 18.80 -15.29 2.18
CA GLU A 291 19.00 -14.92 3.57
C GLU A 291 17.77 -15.30 4.38
N ALA A 292 17.97 -16.09 5.44
CA ALA A 292 16.93 -16.38 6.41
C ALA A 292 17.15 -15.54 7.67
N TYR A 293 16.10 -14.93 8.19
CA TYR A 293 16.16 -14.04 9.34
C TYR A 293 15.54 -14.72 10.57
N SER A 294 16.15 -14.52 11.73
CA SER A 294 15.62 -14.94 13.03
C SER A 294 15.86 -13.87 14.09
N ARG A 295 15.05 -13.84 15.16
CA ARG A 295 15.26 -12.94 16.30
C ARG A 295 16.30 -13.55 17.23
N SER A 296 17.29 -12.75 17.62
CA SER A 296 18.33 -13.11 18.59
C SER A 296 17.82 -12.96 20.03
#